data_AF-A0A1Z9LXW7-F1
#
_entry.id   AF-A0A1Z9LXW7-F1
#
_cell.length_a   1.000
_cell.length_b   1.000
_cell.length_c   1.000
_cell.angle_alpha   90.00
_cell.angle_beta   90.00
_cell.angle_gamma   90.00
#
_symmetry.space_group_name_H-M   'P 1'
#
loop_
_entity.id
_entity.type
_entity.pdbx_description
1 polymer ?
#
loop_
_entity_poly.entity_id
_entity_poly.type
_entity_poly.pdbx_seq_one_letter_code
_entity_poly.pdbx_strand_id
1 'polypeptide(L)'
;MAELKVDKIIPSTGSSIALGESGKTVVIPSGATLDASAATLTNIGTNVDYCSSLKTSPFPASASRGYFINTGSAVTVTLPSSPNVGDQIIIIDATGNASSNNITLGRNGSKVKGQCKCFALDDDRVGVRIVYSGSCQGWITATSANATAPAICGAAYITASGGTETTSGDYKIHTFTSTGTFTVTSAGNSIGSNKVSYMVVAGGAGGGGSCRASGGYGAGGGGAGGFREGKCTSDPYTASPLNAPDGLAVPAQAYPITIGAGGSGGAESTPGTAGQGGDGANSIFSSITSTGGGGGGAFDNSPGPVNIGRAGGSGGGAGAGGHPGNTPYAGGAGNTPPVSPPQGNPGATMPGSNQQGTGGGGATTAGNSSPACLTNATGGTGATTSINSTPTARAGGGGGHKSAGGAGGGGAGANSGTSAAVAGTVNTGGGGGGAGYFACQACGAAGGSGIVIIRYKFQN
;
A
#
# COMPACT_ATOMS: atom_id res chain seq x y z
N MET A 1 -6.63 -66.90 4.25
CA MET A 1 -7.12 -66.01 5.32
C MET A 1 -7.79 -66.90 6.35
N ALA A 2 -7.33 -66.89 7.59
CA ALA A 2 -8.00 -67.61 8.67
C ALA A 2 -8.96 -66.62 9.34
N GLU A 3 -10.24 -67.00 9.45
CA GLU A 3 -11.26 -66.21 10.15
C GLU A 3 -11.68 -66.99 11.40
N LEU A 4 -11.60 -66.34 12.56
CA LEU A 4 -12.06 -66.91 13.83
C LEU A 4 -13.42 -66.29 14.19
N LYS A 5 -14.49 -67.10 14.19
CA LYS A 5 -15.84 -66.68 14.57
C LYS A 5 -16.19 -67.25 15.94
N VAL A 6 -16.25 -66.40 16.95
CA VAL A 6 -16.58 -66.75 18.33
C VAL A 6 -17.33 -65.61 19.00
N ASP A 7 -18.28 -65.93 19.87
CA ASP A 7 -19.03 -64.92 20.64
C ASP A 7 -18.20 -64.33 21.79
N LYS A 8 -17.25 -65.10 22.33
CA LYS A 8 -16.45 -64.71 23.48
C LYS A 8 -15.08 -65.38 23.46
N ILE A 9 -14.04 -64.60 23.74
CA ILE A 9 -12.67 -65.08 23.96
C ILE A 9 -12.36 -64.90 25.45
N ILE A 10 -12.00 -65.98 26.14
CA ILE A 10 -11.69 -65.98 27.58
C ILE A 10 -10.28 -66.56 27.75
N PRO A 11 -9.36 -65.86 28.46
CA PRO A 11 -8.05 -66.44 28.76
C PRO A 11 -8.20 -67.61 29.75
N SER A 12 -7.27 -68.55 29.71
CA SER A 12 -7.11 -69.51 30.81
C SER A 12 -6.86 -68.79 32.12
N THR A 13 -7.31 -69.37 33.23
CA THR A 13 -7.14 -68.79 34.57
C THR A 13 -5.67 -68.43 34.82
N GLY A 14 -5.42 -67.17 35.17
CA GLY A 14 -4.06 -66.66 35.41
C GLY A 14 -3.24 -66.33 34.17
N SER A 15 -3.83 -66.33 32.97
CA SER A 15 -3.15 -66.02 31.69
C SER A 15 -3.67 -64.72 31.05
N SER A 16 -2.94 -64.21 30.05
CA SER A 16 -3.34 -63.06 29.23
C SER A 16 -3.55 -63.45 27.77
N ILE A 17 -4.46 -62.77 27.06
CA ILE A 17 -4.60 -62.85 25.60
C ILE A 17 -3.82 -61.71 24.96
N ALA A 18 -2.99 -62.02 23.96
CA ALA A 18 -2.41 -61.04 23.05
C ALA A 18 -3.19 -61.05 21.72
N LEU A 19 -3.67 -59.89 21.27
CA LEU A 19 -4.46 -59.75 20.03
C LEU A 19 -3.60 -59.44 18.79
N GLY A 20 -2.27 -59.55 18.91
CA GLY A 20 -1.32 -59.32 17.82
C GLY A 20 0.12 -59.51 18.27
N GLU A 21 1.04 -59.56 17.31
CA GLU A 21 2.49 -59.61 17.55
C GLU A 21 3.11 -58.21 17.50
N SER A 22 4.34 -58.07 18.00
CA SER A 22 5.09 -56.80 17.92
C SER A 22 5.15 -56.29 16.48
N GLY A 23 4.81 -55.01 16.28
CA GLY A 23 4.80 -54.36 14.97
C GLY A 23 3.59 -54.67 14.07
N LYS A 24 2.55 -55.35 14.57
CA LYS A 24 1.28 -55.56 13.86
C LYS A 24 0.17 -54.64 14.38
N THR A 25 -0.74 -54.27 13.50
CA THR A 25 -1.89 -53.40 13.82
C THR A 25 -3.15 -54.23 14.03
N VAL A 26 -3.85 -54.00 15.15
CA VAL A 26 -5.21 -54.49 15.37
C VAL A 26 -6.18 -53.37 14.98
N VAL A 27 -7.09 -53.65 14.04
CA VAL A 27 -8.05 -52.66 13.53
C VAL A 27 -9.46 -53.01 14.03
N ILE A 28 -10.13 -52.04 14.64
CA ILE A 28 -11.58 -52.09 14.89
C ILE A 28 -12.27 -51.43 13.69
N PRO A 29 -13.09 -52.15 12.91
CA PRO A 29 -13.68 -51.63 11.68
C PRO A 29 -14.73 -50.54 11.97
N SER A 30 -15.00 -49.70 10.96
CA SER A 30 -16.03 -48.65 11.04
C SER A 30 -17.39 -49.22 11.47
N GLY A 31 -18.03 -48.60 12.46
CA GLY A 31 -19.31 -49.03 13.03
C GLY A 31 -19.23 -50.08 14.14
N ALA A 32 -18.05 -50.62 14.45
CA ALA A 32 -17.86 -51.52 15.60
C ALA A 32 -17.58 -50.74 16.90
N THR A 33 -18.07 -51.27 18.02
CA THR A 33 -17.86 -50.70 19.36
C THR A 33 -16.83 -51.52 20.13
N LEU A 34 -15.81 -50.87 20.67
CA LEU A 34 -14.96 -51.43 21.73
C LEU A 34 -15.44 -50.89 23.08
N ASP A 35 -16.24 -51.67 23.81
CA ASP A 35 -16.70 -51.29 25.16
C ASP A 35 -15.65 -51.68 26.20
N ALA A 36 -14.92 -50.68 26.70
CA ALA A 36 -13.92 -50.82 27.76
C ALA A 36 -14.32 -50.08 29.05
N SER A 37 -15.63 -49.84 29.24
CA SER A 37 -16.16 -49.00 30.34
C SER A 37 -15.82 -49.49 31.76
N ALA A 38 -15.52 -50.78 31.93
CA ALA A 38 -15.10 -51.38 33.20
C ALA A 38 -13.64 -51.90 33.18
N ALA A 39 -12.86 -51.65 32.12
CA ALA A 39 -11.52 -52.18 31.95
C ALA A 39 -10.43 -51.22 32.47
N THR A 40 -9.29 -51.76 32.88
CA THR A 40 -8.05 -50.97 33.10
C THR A 40 -7.22 -50.99 31.81
N LEU A 41 -7.01 -49.81 31.22
CA LEU A 41 -6.22 -49.64 30.00
C LEU A 41 -4.86 -49.04 30.38
N THR A 42 -3.76 -49.68 29.97
CA THR A 42 -2.39 -49.23 30.25
C THR A 42 -1.66 -48.93 28.93
N ASN A 43 -0.78 -47.92 28.89
CA ASN A 43 0.02 -47.52 27.72
C ASN A 43 -0.77 -47.01 26.49
N ILE A 44 -2.01 -46.54 26.68
CA ILE A 44 -2.64 -45.69 25.66
C ILE A 44 -1.99 -44.32 25.79
N GLY A 45 -1.30 -43.85 24.75
CA GLY A 45 -0.63 -42.54 24.76
C GLY A 45 -1.52 -41.45 25.35
N THR A 46 -0.92 -40.53 26.09
CA THR A 46 -1.55 -39.47 26.89
C THR A 46 -2.44 -38.54 26.04
N ASN A 47 -3.66 -38.96 25.73
CA ASN A 47 -4.69 -38.06 25.20
C ASN A 47 -5.40 -37.43 26.39
N VAL A 48 -5.26 -36.11 26.51
CA VAL A 48 -6.06 -35.32 27.45
C VAL A 48 -7.43 -35.10 26.82
N ASP A 49 -8.45 -35.77 27.35
CA ASP A 49 -9.83 -35.60 26.91
C ASP A 49 -10.44 -34.37 27.60
N TYR A 50 -11.08 -33.49 26.83
CA TYR A 50 -11.70 -32.27 27.36
C TYR A 50 -13.13 -32.55 27.83
N CYS A 51 -13.62 -31.81 28.83
CA CYS A 51 -15.03 -31.85 29.19
C CYS A 51 -15.91 -31.36 28.02
N SER A 52 -17.05 -32.01 27.81
CA SER A 52 -18.02 -31.65 26.76
C SER A 52 -18.86 -30.42 27.09
N SER A 53 -18.74 -29.86 28.30
CA SER A 53 -19.48 -28.68 28.75
C SER A 53 -18.67 -27.82 29.73
N LEU A 54 -18.98 -26.52 29.76
CA LEU A 54 -18.39 -25.55 30.69
C LEU A 54 -18.73 -25.88 32.14
N LYS A 55 -17.75 -25.74 33.04
CA LYS A 55 -17.93 -25.89 34.49
C LYS A 55 -18.23 -24.55 35.14
N THR A 56 -19.39 -24.43 35.77
CA THR A 56 -19.92 -23.20 36.37
C THR A 56 -19.99 -23.22 37.90
N SER A 57 -19.69 -24.35 38.54
CA SER A 57 -19.74 -24.54 39.99
C SER A 57 -18.63 -25.50 40.46
N PRO A 58 -18.29 -25.55 41.77
CA PRO A 58 -17.24 -26.40 42.29
C PRO A 58 -17.39 -27.89 41.92
N PHE A 59 -16.30 -28.56 41.54
CA PHE A 59 -16.33 -29.97 41.13
C PHE A 59 -15.00 -30.71 41.38
N PRO A 60 -15.01 -32.04 41.52
CA PRO A 60 -13.81 -32.86 41.54
C PRO A 60 -13.28 -33.10 40.11
N ALA A 61 -11.99 -32.83 39.89
CA ALA A 61 -11.29 -33.13 38.66
C ALA A 61 -10.76 -34.57 38.64
N SER A 62 -10.76 -35.17 37.45
CA SER A 62 -10.19 -36.48 37.17
C SER A 62 -8.83 -36.32 36.50
N ALA A 63 -7.91 -37.24 36.75
CA ALA A 63 -6.62 -37.27 36.08
C ALA A 63 -6.78 -37.40 34.56
N SER A 64 -5.83 -36.83 33.82
CA SER A 64 -5.74 -36.82 32.36
C SER A 64 -6.93 -36.18 31.64
N ARG A 65 -7.52 -35.13 32.25
CA ARG A 65 -8.64 -34.37 31.66
C ARG A 65 -8.36 -32.87 31.53
N GLY A 66 -8.99 -32.26 30.52
CA GLY A 66 -9.05 -30.82 30.31
C GLY A 66 -10.41 -30.24 30.71
N TYR A 67 -10.42 -29.06 31.34
CA TYR A 67 -11.62 -28.40 31.84
C TYR A 67 -11.73 -26.95 31.35
N PHE A 68 -12.87 -26.62 30.76
CA PHE A 68 -13.28 -25.24 30.49
C PHE A 68 -14.09 -24.71 31.67
N ILE A 69 -13.62 -23.64 32.29
CA ILE A 69 -14.26 -23.03 33.46
C ILE A 69 -14.98 -21.77 33.03
N ASN A 70 -16.25 -21.66 33.42
CA ASN A 70 -17.03 -20.44 33.31
C ASN A 70 -16.90 -19.67 34.64
N THR A 71 -16.13 -18.60 34.60
CA THR A 71 -15.83 -17.67 35.70
C THR A 71 -16.89 -16.58 35.85
N GLY A 72 -18.16 -16.84 35.50
CA GLY A 72 -19.29 -15.99 35.89
C GLY A 72 -19.49 -15.91 37.41
N SER A 73 -18.93 -16.88 38.14
CA SER A 73 -18.74 -16.87 39.60
C SER A 73 -17.45 -17.63 39.93
N ALA A 74 -16.92 -17.50 41.15
CA ALA A 74 -15.72 -18.21 41.55
C ALA A 74 -15.93 -19.74 41.54
N VAL A 75 -15.01 -20.49 40.95
CA VAL A 75 -15.12 -21.95 40.80
C VAL A 75 -13.93 -22.65 41.44
N THR A 76 -14.20 -23.65 42.29
CA THR A 76 -13.14 -24.51 42.86
C THR A 76 -13.03 -25.82 42.07
N VAL A 77 -11.86 -26.06 41.50
CA VAL A 77 -11.47 -27.32 40.87
C VAL A 77 -10.74 -28.18 41.90
N THR A 78 -11.44 -29.15 42.48
CA THR A 78 -10.87 -30.05 43.49
C THR A 78 -10.02 -31.12 42.81
N LEU A 79 -8.71 -31.07 43.00
CA LEU A 79 -7.75 -32.00 42.41
C LEU A 79 -7.95 -33.44 42.93
N PRO A 80 -7.46 -34.47 42.23
CA PRO A 80 -7.46 -35.85 42.73
C PRO A 80 -6.78 -35.97 44.11
N SER A 81 -7.41 -36.73 45.02
CA SER A 81 -6.88 -36.98 46.37
C SER A 81 -5.76 -38.01 46.39
N SER A 82 -5.73 -38.93 45.42
CA SER A 82 -4.72 -40.00 45.29
C SER A 82 -4.14 -40.05 43.87
N PRO A 83 -3.43 -39.01 43.40
CA PRO A 83 -2.84 -38.98 42.07
C PRO A 83 -1.57 -39.83 41.95
N ASN A 84 -1.33 -40.36 40.76
CA ASN A 84 -0.10 -41.04 40.38
C ASN A 84 0.89 -40.08 39.73
N VAL A 85 2.19 -40.36 39.87
CA VAL A 85 3.24 -39.57 39.19
C VAL A 85 2.98 -39.61 37.69
N GLY A 86 2.89 -38.43 37.08
CA GLY A 86 2.59 -38.27 35.65
C GLY A 86 1.13 -37.92 35.33
N ASP A 87 0.20 -38.02 36.30
CA ASP A 87 -1.18 -37.57 36.10
C ASP A 87 -1.21 -36.08 35.73
N GLN A 88 -2.05 -35.71 34.77
CA GLN A 88 -2.11 -34.33 34.24
C GLN A 88 -3.51 -33.76 34.31
N ILE A 89 -3.63 -32.46 34.53
CA ILE A 89 -4.90 -31.73 34.44
C ILE A 89 -4.66 -30.44 33.67
N ILE A 90 -5.56 -30.12 32.73
CA ILE A 90 -5.58 -28.83 32.03
C ILE A 90 -6.80 -28.05 32.48
N ILE A 91 -6.61 -26.77 32.82
CA ILE A 91 -7.67 -25.86 33.26
C ILE A 91 -7.56 -24.59 32.43
N ILE A 92 -8.68 -24.16 31.85
CA ILE A 92 -8.77 -22.96 31.01
C ILE A 92 -9.93 -22.10 31.48
N ASP A 93 -9.67 -20.84 31.81
CA ASP A 93 -10.72 -19.83 31.97
C ASP A 93 -11.33 -19.50 30.60
N ALA A 94 -12.54 -20.01 30.37
CA ALA A 94 -13.21 -19.90 29.07
C ALA A 94 -13.98 -18.59 28.90
N THR A 95 -14.36 -17.93 30.00
CA THR A 95 -15.14 -16.68 29.96
C THR A 95 -14.29 -15.44 30.17
N GLY A 96 -13.07 -15.57 30.72
CA GLY A 96 -12.13 -14.47 30.82
C GLY A 96 -12.38 -13.52 31.99
N ASN A 97 -12.91 -14.02 33.12
CA ASN A 97 -13.23 -13.22 34.30
C ASN A 97 -12.56 -13.75 35.59
N ALA A 98 -11.52 -14.58 35.47
CA ALA A 98 -10.82 -15.16 36.63
C ALA A 98 -10.19 -14.10 37.56
N SER A 99 -9.87 -12.89 37.08
CA SER A 99 -9.39 -11.77 37.90
C SER A 99 -10.43 -11.28 38.91
N SER A 100 -11.71 -11.38 38.54
CA SER A 100 -12.84 -10.99 39.39
C SER A 100 -13.44 -12.20 40.13
N ASN A 101 -13.44 -13.37 39.49
CA ASN A 101 -14.06 -14.59 39.95
C ASN A 101 -13.07 -15.76 39.80
N ASN A 102 -12.16 -15.87 40.76
CA ASN A 102 -11.01 -16.76 40.65
C ASN A 102 -11.36 -18.24 40.43
N ILE A 103 -10.46 -18.94 39.76
CA ILE A 103 -10.47 -20.40 39.69
C ILE A 103 -9.55 -20.92 40.78
N THR A 104 -10.09 -21.64 41.75
CA THR A 104 -9.30 -22.19 42.87
C THR A 104 -8.91 -23.64 42.60
N LEU A 105 -7.62 -23.95 42.64
CA LEU A 105 -7.08 -25.31 42.69
C LEU A 105 -7.24 -25.87 44.10
N GLY A 106 -8.34 -26.60 44.33
CA GLY A 106 -8.63 -27.27 45.58
C GLY A 106 -7.71 -28.47 45.77
N ARG A 107 -6.76 -28.39 46.70
CA ARG A 107 -5.65 -29.35 46.82
C ARG A 107 -6.05 -30.82 47.11
N ASN A 108 -7.22 -31.01 47.72
CA ASN A 108 -7.77 -32.32 48.10
C ASN A 108 -6.78 -33.28 48.81
N GLY A 109 -5.93 -32.73 49.69
CA GLY A 109 -4.91 -33.50 50.42
C GLY A 109 -3.52 -33.51 49.78
N SER A 110 -3.41 -33.40 48.45
CA SER A 110 -2.11 -33.33 47.75
C SER A 110 -1.46 -31.94 47.88
N LYS A 111 -0.13 -31.86 47.82
CA LYS A 111 0.57 -30.56 47.74
C LYS A 111 0.38 -29.93 46.35
N VAL A 112 0.52 -28.61 46.28
CA VAL A 112 0.61 -27.87 45.02
C VAL A 112 1.87 -27.00 45.10
N LYS A 113 2.81 -27.16 44.15
CA LYS A 113 4.13 -26.49 44.14
C LYS A 113 4.90 -26.63 45.47
N GLY A 114 4.84 -27.81 46.09
CA GLY A 114 5.49 -28.11 47.38
C GLY A 114 4.77 -27.56 48.61
N GLN A 115 3.64 -26.87 48.45
CA GLN A 115 2.91 -26.23 49.55
C GLN A 115 1.62 -26.96 49.91
N CYS A 116 1.26 -26.94 51.19
CA CYS A 116 0.00 -27.45 51.73
C CYS A 116 -1.13 -26.40 51.64
N LYS A 117 -1.20 -25.68 50.52
CA LYS A 117 -2.14 -24.55 50.30
C LYS A 117 -2.85 -24.73 48.94
N CYS A 118 -4.10 -24.30 48.86
CA CYS A 118 -4.79 -24.12 47.58
C CYS A 118 -4.21 -22.91 46.84
N PHE A 119 -4.20 -22.96 45.51
CA PHE A 119 -3.74 -21.85 44.67
C PHE A 119 -4.91 -21.30 43.87
N ALA A 120 -4.95 -19.99 43.70
CA ALA A 120 -5.86 -19.33 42.78
C ALA A 120 -5.19 -19.18 41.41
N LEU A 121 -5.98 -19.28 40.36
CA LEU A 121 -5.71 -18.71 39.05
C LEU A 121 -6.58 -17.45 38.97
N ASP A 122 -5.94 -16.29 39.01
CA ASP A 122 -6.52 -14.95 39.20
C ASP A 122 -6.20 -14.00 38.03
N ASP A 123 -5.73 -14.56 36.93
CA ASP A 123 -5.46 -13.88 35.69
C ASP A 123 -6.56 -14.20 34.66
N ASP A 124 -7.14 -13.20 34.01
CA ASP A 124 -8.19 -13.42 33.01
C ASP A 124 -7.67 -14.26 31.83
N ARG A 125 -8.49 -15.23 31.39
CA ARG A 125 -8.14 -16.20 30.32
C ARG A 125 -6.90 -17.04 30.62
N VAL A 126 -6.53 -17.20 31.88
CA VAL A 126 -5.46 -18.12 32.29
C VAL A 126 -5.75 -19.56 31.85
N GLY A 127 -4.75 -20.18 31.24
CA GLY A 127 -4.71 -21.60 30.91
C GLY A 127 -3.50 -22.27 31.56
N VAL A 128 -3.72 -23.30 32.36
CA VAL A 128 -2.64 -24.03 33.05
C VAL A 128 -2.74 -25.53 32.79
N ARG A 129 -1.60 -26.15 32.48
CA ARG A 129 -1.39 -27.59 32.54
C ARG A 129 -0.54 -27.91 33.75
N ILE A 130 -1.11 -28.67 34.69
CA ILE A 130 -0.42 -29.18 35.89
C ILE A 130 -0.17 -30.68 35.76
N VAL A 131 0.92 -31.15 36.35
CA VAL A 131 1.33 -32.56 36.39
C VAL A 131 1.68 -32.95 37.81
N TYR A 132 1.21 -34.10 38.28
CA TYR A 132 1.59 -34.61 39.59
C TYR A 132 2.99 -35.23 39.55
N SER A 133 3.88 -34.74 40.41
CA SER A 133 5.31 -35.09 40.43
C SER A 133 5.72 -35.99 41.61
N GLY A 134 4.75 -36.39 42.45
CA GLY A 134 4.98 -37.17 43.68
C GLY A 134 4.72 -36.34 44.94
N SER A 135 4.69 -37.00 46.11
CA SER A 135 4.22 -36.40 47.37
C SER A 135 5.05 -35.23 47.91
N CYS A 136 6.32 -35.11 47.49
CA CYS A 136 7.20 -34.03 47.95
C CYS A 136 6.75 -32.67 47.40
N GLN A 137 6.52 -32.60 46.09
CA GLN A 137 6.14 -31.37 45.37
C GLN A 137 4.66 -31.31 45.03
N GLY A 138 4.00 -32.46 44.95
CA GLY A 138 2.62 -32.63 44.54
C GLY A 138 2.39 -32.21 43.09
N TRP A 139 1.31 -31.46 42.85
CA TRP A 139 1.00 -30.89 41.54
C TRP A 139 1.92 -29.71 41.22
N ILE A 140 2.62 -29.79 40.09
CA ILE A 140 3.49 -28.73 39.57
C ILE A 140 2.99 -28.24 38.21
N THR A 141 3.24 -26.98 37.90
CA THR A 141 2.92 -26.40 36.58
C THR A 141 3.91 -26.92 35.55
N ALA A 142 3.40 -27.58 34.49
CA ALA A 142 4.21 -28.02 33.36
C ALA A 142 4.18 -27.01 32.20
N THR A 143 3.08 -26.30 32.03
CA THR A 143 2.94 -25.20 31.06
C THR A 143 1.85 -24.25 31.56
N SER A 144 2.05 -22.93 31.44
CA SER A 144 1.05 -21.92 31.76
C SER A 144 1.07 -20.81 30.71
N ALA A 145 -0.12 -20.31 30.35
CA ALA A 145 -0.30 -19.11 29.54
C ALA A 145 -1.34 -18.21 30.21
N ASN A 146 -1.08 -16.91 30.21
CA ASN A 146 -2.02 -15.83 30.57
C ASN A 146 -2.24 -14.97 29.29
N ALA A 147 -3.25 -14.11 29.26
CA ALA A 147 -3.65 -13.19 28.19
C ALA A 147 -2.54 -12.25 27.63
N THR A 148 -1.28 -12.41 28.02
CA THR A 148 -0.11 -11.84 27.31
C THR A 148 0.54 -12.78 26.29
N ALA A 149 0.11 -14.05 26.19
CA ALA A 149 0.39 -14.86 25.01
C ALA A 149 -0.39 -14.27 23.80
N PRO A 150 0.23 -14.18 22.61
CA PRO A 150 -0.14 -13.21 21.57
C PRO A 150 -1.60 -13.36 21.18
N ALA A 151 -2.31 -12.22 21.05
CA ALA A 151 -3.56 -12.17 20.33
C ALA A 151 -3.39 -12.99 19.05
N ILE A 152 -4.30 -13.94 18.80
CA ILE A 152 -4.49 -14.49 17.47
C ILE A 152 -4.72 -13.25 16.59
N CYS A 153 -3.72 -12.90 15.79
CA CYS A 153 -3.36 -11.53 15.42
C CYS A 153 -4.59 -10.71 14.96
N GLY A 154 -4.95 -9.67 15.71
CA GLY A 154 -6.03 -8.77 15.33
C GLY A 154 -5.63 -7.87 14.15
N ALA A 155 -6.59 -7.43 13.35
CA ALA A 155 -6.34 -6.44 12.31
C ALA A 155 -5.76 -5.16 12.94
N ALA A 156 -4.58 -4.75 12.48
CA ALA A 156 -3.98 -3.47 12.83
C ALA A 156 -3.89 -2.61 11.57
N TYR A 157 -4.20 -1.34 11.72
CA TYR A 157 -4.29 -0.41 10.61
C TYR A 157 -3.20 0.66 10.68
N ILE A 158 -2.89 1.20 9.51
CA ILE A 158 -2.02 2.37 9.40
C ILE A 158 -2.67 3.55 10.12
N THR A 159 -1.86 4.26 10.92
CA THR A 159 -2.20 5.57 11.45
C THR A 159 -1.10 6.54 11.07
N ALA A 160 -1.48 7.65 10.45
CA ALA A 160 -0.54 8.65 9.98
C ALA A 160 -1.15 10.06 10.04
N SER A 161 -0.30 11.07 9.88
CA SER A 161 -0.68 12.48 9.85
C SER A 161 0.17 13.24 8.82
N GLY A 162 -0.30 14.43 8.43
CA GLY A 162 0.40 15.33 7.50
C GLY A 162 -0.40 15.66 6.24
N GLY A 163 -0.09 16.79 5.62
CA GLY A 163 -0.86 17.31 4.48
C GLY A 163 -2.32 17.63 4.86
N THR A 164 -3.16 17.84 3.85
CA THR A 164 -4.61 17.94 4.05
C THR A 164 -5.19 16.54 4.15
N GLU A 165 -5.75 16.19 5.31
CA GLU A 165 -6.35 14.88 5.56
C GLU A 165 -7.86 14.91 5.25
N THR A 166 -8.34 13.91 4.51
CA THR A 166 -9.77 13.64 4.30
C THR A 166 -10.09 12.16 4.51
N THR A 167 -11.38 11.86 4.67
CA THR A 167 -11.87 10.49 4.88
C THR A 167 -12.90 10.15 3.80
N SER A 168 -12.81 8.93 3.26
CA SER A 168 -13.74 8.39 2.27
C SER A 168 -14.06 6.94 2.62
N GLY A 169 -15.18 6.71 3.32
CA GLY A 169 -15.47 5.41 3.90
C GLY A 169 -14.36 5.01 4.88
N ASP A 170 -13.80 3.82 4.69
CA ASP A 170 -12.76 3.26 5.57
C ASP A 170 -11.33 3.65 5.19
N TYR A 171 -11.18 4.67 4.34
CA TYR A 171 -9.90 5.15 3.84
C TYR A 171 -9.59 6.57 4.31
N LYS A 172 -8.34 6.79 4.73
CA LYS A 172 -7.73 8.12 4.89
C LYS A 172 -7.00 8.51 3.63
N ILE A 173 -7.06 9.80 3.29
CA ILE A 173 -6.41 10.38 2.13
C ILE A 173 -5.64 11.62 2.60
N HIS A 174 -4.34 11.65 2.33
CA HIS A 174 -3.46 12.78 2.62
C HIS A 174 -3.06 13.44 1.31
N THR A 175 -3.36 14.73 1.17
CA THR A 175 -3.04 15.52 -0.03
C THR A 175 -1.99 16.58 0.30
N PHE A 176 -0.89 16.58 -0.44
CA PHE A 176 0.20 17.54 -0.32
C PHE A 176 0.28 18.39 -1.58
N THR A 177 -0.04 19.68 -1.45
CA THR A 177 0.14 20.72 -2.48
C THR A 177 1.34 21.64 -2.20
N SER A 178 2.02 21.39 -1.07
CA SER A 178 3.30 22.00 -0.70
C SER A 178 4.17 20.95 0.00
N THR A 179 5.49 21.15 0.00
CA THR A 179 6.45 20.28 0.69
C THR A 179 6.09 20.16 2.17
N GLY A 180 6.20 18.95 2.72
CA GLY A 180 5.77 18.65 4.08
C GLY A 180 6.27 17.29 4.55
N THR A 181 5.58 16.68 5.49
CA THR A 181 5.95 15.37 6.02
C THR A 181 4.69 14.52 6.21
N PHE A 182 4.74 13.28 5.74
CA PHE A 182 3.77 12.24 6.05
C PHE A 182 4.34 11.40 7.20
N THR A 183 3.76 11.49 8.39
CA THR A 183 4.28 10.84 9.60
C THR A 183 3.43 9.64 9.95
N VAL A 184 3.99 8.43 9.84
CA VAL A 184 3.32 7.18 10.18
C VAL A 184 3.65 6.82 11.63
N THR A 185 2.65 6.76 12.49
CA THR A 185 2.78 6.40 13.91
C THR A 185 2.44 4.93 14.17
N SER A 186 1.64 4.31 13.30
CA SER A 186 1.39 2.87 13.27
C SER A 186 1.48 2.38 11.83
N ALA A 187 2.30 1.35 11.58
CA ALA A 187 2.43 0.72 10.27
C ALA A 187 1.31 -0.29 9.96
N GLY A 188 0.46 -0.62 10.95
CA GLY A 188 -0.54 -1.67 10.86
C GLY A 188 0.04 -3.06 10.55
N ASN A 189 -0.77 -3.95 9.99
CA ASN A 189 -0.35 -5.31 9.62
C ASN A 189 -1.07 -5.81 8.36
N SER A 190 -0.68 -6.98 7.85
CA SER A 190 -1.26 -7.57 6.63
C SER A 190 -2.73 -7.99 6.78
N ILE A 191 -3.27 -8.04 8.00
CA ILE A 191 -4.66 -8.39 8.28
C ILE A 191 -5.55 -7.14 8.18
N GLY A 192 -5.08 -5.99 8.67
CA GLY A 192 -5.73 -4.69 8.51
C GLY A 192 -5.21 -3.96 7.27
N SER A 193 -4.15 -3.16 7.46
CA SER A 193 -3.42 -2.51 6.36
C SER A 193 -1.96 -2.28 6.73
N ASN A 194 -1.05 -2.47 5.76
CA ASN A 194 0.38 -2.17 5.93
C ASN A 194 1.04 -1.56 4.67
N LYS A 195 0.22 -1.18 3.70
CA LYS A 195 0.62 -0.48 2.47
C LYS A 195 -0.31 0.68 2.19
N VAL A 196 0.19 1.65 1.44
CA VAL A 196 -0.56 2.80 0.95
C VAL A 196 -0.65 2.77 -0.58
N SER A 197 -1.79 3.20 -1.10
CA SER A 197 -1.90 3.67 -2.48
C SER A 197 -1.29 5.07 -2.57
N TYR A 198 -0.64 5.41 -3.67
CA TYR A 198 0.00 6.70 -3.87
C TYR A 198 -0.16 7.22 -5.29
N MET A 199 -0.15 8.54 -5.43
CA MET A 199 0.03 9.26 -6.68
C MET A 199 1.05 10.38 -6.45
N VAL A 200 2.12 10.40 -7.23
CA VAL A 200 3.19 11.40 -7.18
C VAL A 200 3.29 12.06 -8.55
N VAL A 201 2.95 13.34 -8.61
CA VAL A 201 3.05 14.16 -9.83
C VAL A 201 4.10 15.24 -9.63
N ALA A 202 5.07 15.31 -10.53
CA ALA A 202 6.12 16.32 -10.51
C ALA A 202 5.63 17.69 -11.00
N GLY A 203 6.46 18.73 -10.89
CA GLY A 203 6.18 20.02 -11.52
C GLY A 203 6.22 19.91 -13.05
N GLY A 204 5.27 20.57 -13.71
CA GLY A 204 5.31 20.74 -15.17
C GLY A 204 6.34 21.78 -15.58
N ALA A 205 6.81 21.70 -16.81
CA ALA A 205 7.78 22.65 -17.35
C ALA A 205 7.11 23.92 -17.90
N GLY A 206 7.89 24.99 -18.08
CA GLY A 206 7.45 26.16 -18.82
C GLY A 206 7.44 25.94 -20.34
N GLY A 207 6.61 26.69 -21.05
CA GLY A 207 6.67 26.79 -22.51
C GLY A 207 7.85 27.62 -22.98
N GLY A 208 8.29 27.42 -24.22
CA GLY A 208 9.38 28.20 -24.81
C GLY A 208 8.99 29.66 -25.06
N GLY A 209 9.98 30.55 -25.05
CA GLY A 209 9.86 31.95 -25.45
C GLY A 209 9.97 32.14 -26.96
N SER A 210 9.64 33.33 -27.43
CA SER A 210 9.71 33.71 -28.84
C SER A 210 10.46 35.03 -29.01
N CYS A 211 11.29 35.14 -30.05
CA CYS A 211 11.95 36.38 -30.41
C CYS A 211 10.98 37.29 -31.20
N ARG A 212 11.17 38.62 -31.13
CA ARG A 212 10.36 39.60 -31.90
C ARG A 212 10.68 39.53 -33.39
N ALA A 213 10.22 38.48 -34.07
CA ALA A 213 10.24 38.40 -35.53
C ALA A 213 8.81 38.49 -36.07
N SER A 214 8.60 39.43 -36.99
CA SER A 214 7.35 39.59 -37.72
C SER A 214 7.05 38.31 -38.51
N GLY A 215 5.97 37.57 -38.19
CA GLY A 215 5.58 36.41 -39.01
C GLY A 215 4.68 35.33 -38.42
N GLY A 216 4.12 35.48 -37.22
CA GLY A 216 3.13 34.51 -36.70
C GLY A 216 3.72 33.18 -36.22
N TYR A 217 5.03 33.16 -35.96
CA TYR A 217 5.79 32.03 -35.43
C TYR A 217 5.53 31.80 -33.94
N GLY A 218 5.85 30.60 -33.46
CA GLY A 218 5.66 30.28 -32.05
C GLY A 218 6.52 29.15 -31.51
N ALA A 219 6.54 29.08 -30.18
CA ALA A 219 7.40 28.20 -29.41
C ALA A 219 6.67 26.93 -28.97
N GLY A 220 7.44 25.93 -28.54
CA GLY A 220 6.91 24.66 -28.05
C GLY A 220 6.28 24.78 -26.68
N GLY A 221 5.26 23.97 -26.42
CA GLY A 221 4.67 23.82 -25.10
C GLY A 221 5.58 23.06 -24.12
N GLY A 222 5.50 23.38 -22.83
CA GLY A 222 6.22 22.66 -21.79
C GLY A 222 5.68 21.23 -21.59
N GLY A 223 6.57 20.29 -21.28
CA GLY A 223 6.17 18.93 -20.89
C GLY A 223 5.48 18.93 -19.53
N ALA A 224 4.52 18.02 -19.33
CA ALA A 224 3.97 17.76 -18.02
C ALA A 224 5.01 17.17 -17.06
N GLY A 225 4.79 17.34 -15.75
CA GLY A 225 5.52 16.59 -14.74
C GLY A 225 5.27 15.10 -14.88
N GLY A 226 6.23 14.27 -14.48
CA GLY A 226 6.05 12.82 -14.44
C GLY A 226 4.83 12.46 -13.58
N PHE A 227 4.11 11.42 -13.98
CA PHE A 227 3.00 10.84 -13.23
C PHE A 227 3.37 9.43 -12.77
N ARG A 228 3.35 9.20 -11.46
CA ARG A 228 3.66 7.90 -10.85
C ARG A 228 2.49 7.52 -9.95
N GLU A 229 1.95 6.33 -10.12
CA GLU A 229 0.88 5.81 -9.27
C GLU A 229 1.18 4.35 -8.89
N GLY A 230 0.82 3.98 -7.67
CA GLY A 230 0.76 2.59 -7.25
C GLY A 230 -0.45 2.39 -6.34
N LYS A 231 -1.27 1.40 -6.66
CA LYS A 231 -2.53 1.14 -5.97
C LYS A 231 -2.47 -0.18 -5.20
N CYS A 232 -2.87 -0.16 -3.93
CA CYS A 232 -3.12 -1.40 -3.19
C CYS A 232 -4.31 -2.16 -3.78
N THR A 233 -4.18 -3.48 -3.98
CA THR A 233 -5.24 -4.32 -4.57
C THR A 233 -6.58 -4.22 -3.84
N SER A 234 -6.55 -4.01 -2.52
CA SER A 234 -7.74 -3.89 -1.67
C SER A 234 -8.46 -2.53 -1.77
N ASP A 235 -7.85 -1.52 -2.38
CA ASP A 235 -8.39 -0.15 -2.42
C ASP A 235 -9.48 -0.01 -3.51
N PRO A 236 -10.72 0.39 -3.20
CA PRO A 236 -11.84 0.36 -4.15
C PRO A 236 -11.94 1.66 -4.98
N TYR A 237 -10.85 2.08 -5.64
CA TYR A 237 -10.89 3.20 -6.60
C TYR A 237 -10.37 2.80 -7.99
N THR A 238 -10.79 3.53 -9.02
CA THR A 238 -10.29 3.35 -10.40
C THR A 238 -8.93 4.03 -10.55
N ALA A 239 -7.88 3.24 -10.74
CA ALA A 239 -6.53 3.73 -10.99
C ALA A 239 -6.37 4.25 -12.42
N SER A 240 -5.29 4.99 -12.65
CA SER A 240 -4.90 5.44 -13.98
C SER A 240 -4.33 4.29 -14.84
N PRO A 241 -4.19 4.51 -16.16
CA PRO A 241 -3.47 3.59 -17.04
C PRO A 241 -1.98 3.39 -16.68
N LEU A 242 -1.41 4.21 -15.80
CA LEU A 242 0.00 4.17 -15.40
C LEU A 242 0.22 3.53 -14.02
N ASN A 243 -0.79 2.81 -13.51
CA ASN A 243 -0.73 2.17 -12.21
C ASN A 243 0.37 1.11 -12.14
N ALA A 244 1.24 1.23 -11.15
CA ALA A 244 2.18 0.18 -10.78
C ALA A 244 1.45 -1.05 -10.20
N PRO A 245 2.07 -2.24 -10.20
CA PRO A 245 1.40 -3.48 -9.80
C PRO A 245 0.86 -3.50 -8.36
N ASP A 246 1.43 -2.69 -7.45
CA ASP A 246 1.03 -2.67 -6.04
C ASP A 246 1.33 -1.30 -5.38
N GLY A 247 0.76 -1.10 -4.19
CA GLY A 247 1.05 0.02 -3.31
C GLY A 247 2.37 -0.10 -2.55
N LEU A 248 2.68 0.90 -1.73
CA LEU A 248 3.97 1.04 -1.05
C LEU A 248 3.87 0.72 0.44
N ALA A 249 4.79 -0.11 0.94
CA ALA A 249 4.92 -0.35 2.38
C ALA A 249 5.46 0.89 3.09
N VAL A 250 4.87 1.24 4.23
CA VAL A 250 5.24 2.40 5.03
C VAL A 250 5.47 2.01 6.50
N PRO A 251 6.66 1.50 6.89
CA PRO A 251 7.00 1.33 8.30
C PRO A 251 6.81 2.64 9.09
N ALA A 252 6.63 2.54 10.41
CA ALA A 252 6.41 3.70 11.27
C ALA A 252 7.66 4.58 11.30
N GLN A 253 7.56 5.76 10.68
CA GLN A 253 8.58 6.80 10.62
C GLN A 253 7.99 8.07 9.99
N ALA A 254 8.80 9.14 9.96
CA ALA A 254 8.52 10.33 9.17
C ALA A 254 9.00 10.15 7.72
N TYR A 255 8.12 10.44 6.76
CA TYR A 255 8.43 10.47 5.33
C TYR A 255 8.40 11.91 4.83
N PRO A 256 9.55 12.53 4.53
CA PRO A 256 9.58 13.82 3.86
C PRO A 256 8.85 13.76 2.51
N ILE A 257 7.98 14.72 2.25
CA ILE A 257 7.27 14.89 0.99
C ILE A 257 7.80 16.13 0.31
N THR A 258 8.33 15.99 -0.91
CA THR A 258 8.74 17.14 -1.74
C THR A 258 7.73 17.35 -2.84
N ILE A 259 7.24 18.59 -2.98
CA ILE A 259 6.40 18.99 -4.12
C ILE A 259 7.25 19.79 -5.09
N GLY A 260 7.36 19.27 -6.32
CA GLY A 260 8.08 19.93 -7.40
C GLY A 260 7.41 21.24 -7.81
N ALA A 261 8.16 22.32 -7.79
CA ALA A 261 7.73 23.58 -8.41
C ALA A 261 7.61 23.44 -9.94
N GLY A 262 6.71 24.22 -10.53
CA GLY A 262 6.63 24.35 -11.97
C GLY A 262 7.83 25.11 -12.55
N GLY A 263 8.23 24.77 -13.76
CA GLY A 263 9.31 25.44 -14.48
C GLY A 263 8.91 26.84 -14.94
N SER A 264 9.89 27.75 -15.01
CA SER A 264 9.67 29.12 -15.50
C SER A 264 9.36 29.13 -17.00
N GLY A 265 8.51 30.07 -17.45
CA GLY A 265 8.33 30.30 -18.88
C GLY A 265 9.60 30.82 -19.55
N GLY A 266 9.81 30.44 -20.81
CA GLY A 266 10.95 30.92 -21.59
C GLY A 266 10.85 32.43 -21.84
N ALA A 267 11.96 33.15 -21.64
CA ALA A 267 12.00 34.59 -21.82
C ALA A 267 11.89 34.98 -23.31
N GLU A 268 11.18 36.08 -23.56
CA GLU A 268 11.28 36.83 -24.81
C GLU A 268 12.69 37.39 -25.01
N SER A 269 13.13 37.55 -26.25
CA SER A 269 14.38 38.23 -26.56
C SER A 269 14.18 39.58 -27.27
N THR A 270 14.93 40.60 -26.82
CA THR A 270 15.09 41.90 -27.51
C THR A 270 16.48 42.51 -27.25
N PRO A 271 17.38 42.63 -28.24
CA PRO A 271 17.61 41.78 -29.42
C PRO A 271 18.52 40.59 -29.04
N GLY A 272 18.06 39.33 -29.22
CA GLY A 272 18.84 38.14 -28.87
C GLY A 272 18.12 36.81 -29.13
N THR A 273 18.67 35.70 -28.62
CA THR A 273 18.08 34.35 -28.67
C THR A 273 16.99 34.20 -27.61
N ALA A 274 15.79 33.74 -28.01
CA ALA A 274 14.71 33.48 -27.07
C ALA A 274 15.03 32.28 -26.16
N GLY A 275 14.52 32.32 -24.93
CA GLY A 275 14.80 31.28 -23.94
C GLY A 275 13.90 30.05 -24.12
N GLN A 276 14.46 28.85 -23.98
CA GLN A 276 13.67 27.65 -23.74
C GLN A 276 12.88 27.79 -22.43
N GLY A 277 11.79 27.04 -22.31
CA GLY A 277 11.12 26.87 -21.04
C GLY A 277 12.06 26.26 -19.99
N GLY A 278 11.91 26.67 -18.75
CA GLY A 278 12.56 26.03 -17.61
C GLY A 278 11.93 24.67 -17.34
N ASP A 279 12.76 23.70 -16.97
CA ASP A 279 12.32 22.37 -16.57
C ASP A 279 11.55 22.44 -15.24
N GLY A 280 10.58 21.52 -15.07
CA GLY A 280 9.91 21.36 -13.78
C GLY A 280 10.81 20.72 -12.74
N ALA A 281 10.49 20.89 -11.46
CA ALA A 281 11.19 20.19 -10.38
C ALA A 281 10.52 18.86 -10.03
N ASN A 282 11.30 17.96 -9.42
CA ASN A 282 10.83 16.63 -9.02
C ASN A 282 9.87 16.69 -7.82
N SER A 283 8.92 15.77 -7.78
CA SER A 283 8.15 15.46 -6.56
C SER A 283 8.60 14.12 -5.99
N ILE A 284 8.66 13.99 -4.66
CA ILE A 284 9.23 12.83 -3.98
C ILE A 284 8.33 12.40 -2.83
N PHE A 285 8.02 11.09 -2.79
CA PHE A 285 7.44 10.40 -1.65
C PHE A 285 8.16 9.06 -1.44
N SER A 286 8.83 8.90 -0.29
CA SER A 286 9.58 7.68 0.02
C SER A 286 10.58 7.34 -1.12
N SER A 287 10.56 6.12 -1.65
CA SER A 287 11.38 5.71 -2.80
C SER A 287 10.85 6.18 -4.16
N ILE A 288 9.66 6.79 -4.21
CA ILE A 288 9.03 7.22 -5.45
C ILE A 288 9.45 8.65 -5.75
N THR A 289 10.36 8.78 -6.72
CA THR A 289 10.64 10.06 -7.39
C THR A 289 9.83 10.13 -8.68
N SER A 290 9.12 11.23 -8.87
CA SER A 290 8.56 11.64 -10.15
C SER A 290 9.38 12.80 -10.70
N THR A 291 9.79 12.70 -11.96
CA THR A 291 10.72 13.67 -12.57
C THR A 291 9.95 14.85 -13.14
N GLY A 292 10.46 16.06 -12.94
CA GLY A 292 9.88 17.26 -13.53
C GLY A 292 9.78 17.21 -15.06
N GLY A 293 8.84 17.97 -15.61
CA GLY A 293 8.66 18.06 -17.07
C GLY A 293 9.85 18.73 -17.76
N GLY A 294 10.07 18.40 -19.03
CA GLY A 294 11.06 19.05 -19.88
C GLY A 294 10.53 20.35 -20.51
N GLY A 295 11.34 21.40 -20.49
CA GLY A 295 11.03 22.72 -21.04
C GLY A 295 10.73 22.74 -22.54
N GLY A 296 9.79 23.59 -22.95
CA GLY A 296 9.45 23.79 -24.36
C GLY A 296 10.58 24.48 -25.14
N GLY A 297 10.78 24.06 -26.39
CA GLY A 297 11.71 24.67 -27.32
C GLY A 297 11.32 26.11 -27.65
N ALA A 298 12.29 27.01 -27.69
CA ALA A 298 12.10 28.41 -28.05
C ALA A 298 11.91 28.59 -29.56
N PHE A 299 11.31 29.70 -29.97
CA PHE A 299 11.42 30.18 -31.34
C PHE A 299 12.65 31.10 -31.47
N ASP A 300 13.59 30.71 -32.33
CA ASP A 300 14.71 31.54 -32.78
C ASP A 300 14.80 31.49 -34.32
N ASN A 301 15.17 32.64 -34.91
CA ASN A 301 15.43 32.77 -36.34
C ASN A 301 16.69 32.02 -36.78
N SER A 302 17.65 31.83 -35.86
CA SER A 302 18.84 31.04 -36.10
C SER A 302 18.61 29.58 -35.68
N PRO A 303 18.81 28.58 -36.55
CA PRO A 303 18.74 27.18 -36.17
C PRO A 303 19.66 26.88 -34.99
N GLY A 304 19.14 26.33 -33.90
CA GLY A 304 19.96 26.01 -32.75
C GLY A 304 19.36 25.04 -31.74
N PRO A 305 20.14 24.63 -30.74
CA PRO A 305 19.70 23.73 -29.68
C PRO A 305 18.49 24.25 -28.88
N VAL A 306 18.28 25.57 -28.89
CA VAL A 306 17.16 26.23 -28.19
C VAL A 306 15.80 25.87 -28.77
N ASN A 307 15.71 25.48 -30.04
CA ASN A 307 14.46 25.09 -30.69
C ASN A 307 14.01 23.66 -30.31
N ILE A 308 14.92 22.84 -29.79
CA ILE A 308 14.63 21.46 -29.39
C ILE A 308 13.92 21.49 -28.03
N GLY A 309 12.88 20.67 -27.87
CA GLY A 309 12.24 20.47 -26.57
C GLY A 309 13.16 19.68 -25.63
N ARG A 310 13.17 20.01 -24.33
CA ARG A 310 13.99 19.30 -23.35
C ARG A 310 13.32 18.01 -22.90
N ALA A 311 14.14 17.01 -22.57
CA ALA A 311 13.67 15.76 -21.99
C ALA A 311 13.26 15.94 -20.52
N GLY A 312 12.35 15.10 -20.04
CA GLY A 312 11.93 15.10 -18.64
C GLY A 312 10.97 13.95 -18.33
N GLY A 313 10.22 14.06 -17.23
CA GLY A 313 9.14 13.12 -16.90
C GLY A 313 8.17 12.97 -18.07
N SER A 314 7.68 14.11 -18.59
CA SER A 314 7.20 14.23 -19.98
C SER A 314 8.05 15.26 -20.72
N GLY A 315 8.28 15.05 -22.01
CA GLY A 315 9.17 15.90 -22.81
C GLY A 315 8.50 17.17 -23.33
N GLY A 316 9.27 18.25 -23.46
CA GLY A 316 8.79 19.51 -24.04
C GLY A 316 8.57 19.43 -25.55
N GLY A 317 7.65 20.23 -26.08
CA GLY A 317 7.47 20.38 -27.53
C GLY A 317 8.63 21.15 -28.16
N ALA A 318 8.89 20.93 -29.43
CA ALA A 318 9.84 21.70 -30.23
C ALA A 318 9.28 23.11 -30.54
N GLY A 319 10.15 24.12 -30.60
CA GLY A 319 9.82 25.45 -31.11
C GLY A 319 10.02 25.55 -32.63
N ALA A 320 9.39 26.55 -33.25
CA ALA A 320 9.61 26.90 -34.67
C ALA A 320 11.07 27.32 -34.95
N GLY A 321 11.56 27.11 -36.17
CA GLY A 321 12.84 27.66 -36.66
C GLY A 321 12.60 28.60 -37.84
N GLY A 322 13.26 29.75 -37.87
CA GLY A 322 13.01 30.81 -38.87
C GLY A 322 13.62 30.62 -40.27
N HIS A 323 13.89 29.39 -40.72
CA HIS A 323 14.60 29.16 -42.00
C HIS A 323 13.84 28.28 -43.01
N PRO A 324 14.00 28.55 -44.34
CA PRO A 324 13.37 27.78 -45.42
C PRO A 324 13.99 26.39 -45.64
N GLY A 325 15.03 26.02 -44.90
CA GLY A 325 15.55 24.66 -44.90
C GLY A 325 14.68 23.80 -43.99
N ASN A 326 13.94 22.85 -44.55
CA ASN A 326 13.02 21.89 -43.91
C ASN A 326 13.64 21.03 -42.79
N THR A 327 14.31 21.64 -41.81
CA THR A 327 15.01 20.98 -40.72
C THR A 327 14.01 20.66 -39.61
N PRO A 328 13.79 19.37 -39.29
CA PRO A 328 12.94 18.99 -38.17
C PRO A 328 13.63 19.32 -36.85
N TYR A 329 12.86 19.79 -35.87
CA TYR A 329 13.34 19.96 -34.50
C TYR A 329 12.64 18.98 -33.59
N ALA A 330 13.43 18.21 -32.85
CA ALA A 330 12.91 17.17 -31.99
C ALA A 330 12.14 17.75 -30.80
N GLY A 331 11.03 17.10 -30.46
CA GLY A 331 10.47 17.22 -29.11
C GLY A 331 11.38 16.52 -28.11
N GLY A 332 11.29 16.93 -26.86
CA GLY A 332 12.00 16.27 -25.77
C GLY A 332 11.50 14.85 -25.56
N ALA A 333 12.40 13.95 -25.13
CA ALA A 333 12.02 12.62 -24.71
C ALA A 333 11.19 12.68 -23.40
N GLY A 334 10.13 11.85 -23.33
CA GLY A 334 9.44 11.57 -22.07
C GLY A 334 10.09 10.42 -21.34
N ASN A 335 9.61 10.12 -20.14
CA ASN A 335 10.13 9.05 -19.29
C ASN A 335 11.66 9.15 -19.11
N THR A 336 12.16 10.36 -18.83
CA THR A 336 13.59 10.62 -18.60
C THR A 336 13.79 11.14 -17.18
N PRO A 337 14.50 10.41 -16.29
CA PRO A 337 15.03 9.05 -16.48
C PRO A 337 13.93 7.98 -16.66
N PRO A 338 14.26 6.82 -17.26
CA PRO A 338 13.28 5.78 -17.57
C PRO A 338 12.82 5.03 -16.32
N VAL A 339 11.50 4.89 -16.21
CA VAL A 339 10.83 4.05 -15.20
C VAL A 339 9.75 3.17 -15.85
N SER A 340 9.27 2.17 -15.10
CA SER A 340 8.17 1.28 -15.51
C SER A 340 7.10 1.19 -14.42
N PRO A 341 5.80 1.43 -14.73
CA PRO A 341 5.29 2.00 -15.99
C PRO A 341 5.92 3.37 -16.31
N PRO A 342 5.98 3.79 -17.59
CA PRO A 342 6.54 5.08 -17.98
C PRO A 342 5.86 6.26 -17.27
N GLN A 343 6.65 7.24 -16.81
CA GLN A 343 6.13 8.40 -16.08
C GLN A 343 5.57 9.52 -16.97
N GLY A 344 5.70 9.40 -18.29
CA GLY A 344 5.20 10.38 -19.23
C GLY A 344 5.68 10.12 -20.65
N ASN A 345 5.23 10.96 -21.57
CA ASN A 345 5.44 10.77 -23.01
C ASN A 345 6.31 11.88 -23.61
N PRO A 346 6.91 11.65 -24.79
CA PRO A 346 7.66 12.68 -25.48
C PRO A 346 6.79 13.86 -25.92
N GLY A 347 7.41 15.02 -26.05
CA GLY A 347 6.83 16.15 -26.77
C GLY A 347 6.83 15.90 -28.27
N ALA A 348 6.03 16.65 -29.02
CA ALA A 348 5.97 16.47 -30.46
C ALA A 348 7.22 17.03 -31.16
N THR A 349 7.67 16.34 -32.19
CA THR A 349 8.68 16.83 -33.15
C THR A 349 8.01 17.75 -34.15
N MET A 350 8.64 18.88 -34.46
CA MET A 350 8.22 19.74 -35.56
C MET A 350 8.76 19.17 -36.88
N PRO A 351 7.90 18.87 -37.88
CA PRO A 351 8.29 18.09 -39.07
C PRO A 351 9.17 18.81 -40.12
N GLY A 352 9.70 20.01 -39.84
CA GLY A 352 10.45 20.83 -40.81
C GLY A 352 9.52 21.43 -41.87
N SER A 353 9.76 22.68 -42.29
CA SER A 353 8.88 23.56 -43.11
C SER A 353 7.71 24.23 -42.37
N ASN A 354 7.40 23.80 -41.15
CA ASN A 354 6.30 24.35 -40.36
C ASN A 354 6.76 25.44 -39.40
N GLN A 355 6.06 26.57 -39.48
CA GLN A 355 6.35 27.83 -38.80
C GLN A 355 5.78 27.87 -37.37
N GLN A 356 5.67 26.70 -36.74
CA GLN A 356 4.71 26.41 -35.68
C GLN A 356 5.34 25.50 -34.62
N GLY A 357 5.42 25.97 -33.37
CA GLY A 357 5.84 25.19 -32.22
C GLY A 357 4.85 24.08 -31.86
N THR A 358 5.35 23.00 -31.28
CA THR A 358 4.56 21.78 -31.05
C THR A 358 4.13 21.61 -29.59
N GLY A 359 3.17 20.73 -29.35
CA GLY A 359 2.70 20.43 -28.00
C GLY A 359 3.74 19.65 -27.18
N GLY A 360 3.78 19.93 -25.87
CA GLY A 360 4.51 19.13 -24.89
C GLY A 360 3.81 17.79 -24.60
N GLY A 361 4.57 16.79 -24.19
CA GLY A 361 4.05 15.48 -23.79
C GLY A 361 3.25 15.55 -22.50
N GLY A 362 2.21 14.71 -22.40
CA GLY A 362 1.47 14.46 -21.18
C GLY A 362 1.78 13.09 -20.58
N ALA A 363 1.14 12.78 -19.46
CA ALA A 363 1.31 11.49 -18.80
C ALA A 363 0.87 10.30 -19.66
N THR A 364 -0.20 10.41 -20.45
CA THR A 364 -0.79 9.27 -21.19
C THR A 364 -0.63 9.33 -22.71
N THR A 365 -0.46 10.52 -23.29
CA THR A 365 -0.14 10.65 -24.72
C THR A 365 1.00 11.61 -24.97
N ALA A 366 1.70 11.40 -26.09
CA ALA A 366 2.65 12.38 -26.60
C ALA A 366 1.96 13.70 -26.96
N GLY A 367 2.75 14.76 -27.06
CA GLY A 367 2.29 16.03 -27.64
C GLY A 367 2.01 15.87 -29.13
N ASN A 368 1.14 16.72 -29.68
CA ASN A 368 0.82 16.71 -31.10
C ASN A 368 1.62 17.76 -31.88
N SER A 369 1.95 17.43 -33.11
CA SER A 369 2.47 18.36 -34.11
C SER A 369 1.38 18.76 -35.09
N SER A 370 1.46 19.97 -35.63
CA SER A 370 0.63 20.38 -36.77
C SER A 370 1.34 20.02 -38.07
N PRO A 371 0.73 19.24 -38.98
CA PRO A 371 1.32 18.93 -40.29
C PRO A 371 1.21 20.10 -41.30
N ALA A 372 0.34 21.10 -41.07
CA ALA A 372 0.24 22.28 -41.93
C ALA A 372 -0.43 23.39 -41.13
N CYS A 373 0.20 24.57 -41.00
CA CYS A 373 -0.29 25.88 -40.51
C CYS A 373 -1.67 25.97 -39.76
N LEU A 374 -2.06 24.99 -38.95
CA LEU A 374 -3.39 24.81 -38.36
C LEU A 374 -3.29 24.56 -36.85
N THR A 375 -4.39 24.82 -36.14
CA THR A 375 -4.49 24.91 -34.66
C THR A 375 -4.52 23.57 -33.92
N ASN A 376 -3.62 22.63 -34.23
CA ASN A 376 -3.66 21.27 -33.67
C ASN A 376 -2.36 20.79 -33.00
N ALA A 377 -1.46 21.71 -32.62
CA ALA A 377 -0.27 21.40 -31.81
C ALA A 377 -0.61 21.28 -30.31
N THR A 378 -1.63 20.48 -29.99
CA THR A 378 -2.13 20.34 -28.62
C THR A 378 -1.14 19.61 -27.72
N GLY A 379 -1.15 19.96 -26.44
CA GLY A 379 -0.41 19.21 -25.43
C GLY A 379 -0.97 17.80 -25.24
N GLY A 380 -0.09 16.87 -24.90
CA GLY A 380 -0.47 15.48 -24.60
C GLY A 380 -1.35 15.37 -23.37
N THR A 381 -2.22 14.36 -23.33
CA THR A 381 -3.20 14.21 -22.25
C THR A 381 -2.55 13.71 -20.96
N GLY A 382 -3.11 14.15 -19.84
CA GLY A 382 -2.77 13.67 -18.50
C GLY A 382 -3.37 12.30 -18.18
N ALA A 383 -3.07 11.83 -16.97
CA ALA A 383 -3.60 10.58 -16.41
C ALA A 383 -4.73 10.90 -15.44
N THR A 384 -5.83 10.14 -15.53
CA THR A 384 -6.99 10.25 -14.63
C THR A 384 -6.95 9.14 -13.60
N THR A 385 -7.08 9.50 -12.33
CA THR A 385 -7.23 8.56 -11.22
C THR A 385 -8.29 9.07 -10.26
N SER A 386 -8.95 8.14 -9.56
CA SER A 386 -9.91 8.43 -8.49
C SER A 386 -9.31 8.26 -7.09
N ILE A 387 -7.98 8.36 -6.94
CA ILE A 387 -7.31 8.20 -5.64
C ILE A 387 -7.86 9.16 -4.57
N ASN A 388 -8.28 10.36 -4.94
CA ASN A 388 -8.96 11.34 -4.07
C ASN A 388 -10.50 11.18 -4.05
N SER A 389 -11.01 9.99 -4.38
CA SER A 389 -12.43 9.62 -4.46
C SER A 389 -13.24 10.27 -5.58
N THR A 390 -12.63 11.11 -6.40
CA THR A 390 -13.26 11.70 -7.59
C THR A 390 -12.33 11.59 -8.80
N PRO A 391 -12.81 11.14 -9.98
CA PRO A 391 -11.96 11.07 -11.17
C PRO A 391 -11.35 12.44 -11.48
N THR A 392 -10.02 12.54 -11.42
CA THR A 392 -9.32 13.81 -11.65
C THR A 392 -8.11 13.59 -12.55
N ALA A 393 -8.07 14.30 -13.67
CA ALA A 393 -6.94 14.28 -14.60
C ALA A 393 -5.80 15.20 -14.11
N ARG A 394 -4.55 14.75 -14.22
CA ARG A 394 -3.33 15.52 -13.90
C ARG A 394 -2.22 15.21 -14.89
N ALA A 395 -1.20 16.06 -14.93
CA ALA A 395 -0.03 15.97 -15.79
C ALA A 395 -0.37 16.04 -17.30
N GLY A 396 -1.18 17.04 -17.68
CA GLY A 396 -1.40 17.40 -19.08
C GLY A 396 -0.28 18.29 -19.65
N GLY A 397 0.20 18.02 -20.86
CA GLY A 397 1.25 18.80 -21.51
C GLY A 397 0.77 20.20 -21.94
N GLY A 398 1.68 21.15 -22.06
CA GLY A 398 1.38 22.48 -22.60
C GLY A 398 1.12 22.46 -24.10
N GLY A 399 0.21 23.31 -24.57
CA GLY A 399 -0.01 23.53 -26.00
C GLY A 399 1.13 24.31 -26.62
N GLY A 400 1.48 23.98 -27.87
CA GLY A 400 2.27 24.87 -28.72
C GLY A 400 1.47 26.14 -29.08
N HIS A 401 2.01 26.99 -29.93
CA HIS A 401 1.31 28.20 -30.40
C HIS A 401 -0.10 27.87 -30.93
N LYS A 402 -1.06 28.76 -30.62
CA LYS A 402 -2.46 28.68 -31.07
C LYS A 402 -3.16 27.34 -30.78
N SER A 403 -2.73 26.63 -29.74
CA SER A 403 -3.18 25.28 -29.46
C SER A 403 -3.52 25.10 -27.99
N ALA A 404 -4.53 24.27 -27.72
CA ALA A 404 -4.94 23.94 -26.37
C ALA A 404 -3.86 23.12 -25.63
N GLY A 405 -3.79 23.31 -24.31
CA GLY A 405 -3.07 22.38 -23.44
C GLY A 405 -3.80 21.04 -23.33
N GLY A 406 -3.07 20.01 -22.93
CA GLY A 406 -3.63 18.69 -22.67
C GLY A 406 -4.50 18.67 -21.42
N ALA A 407 -5.52 17.80 -21.43
CA ALA A 407 -6.34 17.54 -20.26
C ALA A 407 -5.47 17.18 -19.04
N GLY A 408 -5.84 17.64 -17.84
CA GLY A 408 -5.01 17.52 -16.64
C GLY A 408 -4.16 18.76 -16.33
N GLY A 409 -4.59 19.93 -16.81
CA GLY A 409 -4.07 21.23 -16.42
C GLY A 409 -2.96 21.78 -17.32
N GLY A 410 -2.80 21.28 -18.54
CA GLY A 410 -1.91 21.88 -19.51
C GLY A 410 -2.37 23.29 -19.90
N GLY A 411 -1.44 24.24 -19.97
CA GLY A 411 -1.68 25.59 -20.44
C GLY A 411 -1.78 25.66 -21.95
N ALA A 412 -2.72 26.44 -22.49
CA ALA A 412 -2.80 26.74 -23.92
C ALA A 412 -1.66 27.66 -24.36
N GLY A 413 -1.11 27.45 -25.56
CA GLY A 413 -0.11 28.36 -26.12
C GLY A 413 -0.74 29.65 -26.64
N ALA A 414 0.08 30.69 -26.76
CA ALA A 414 -0.37 32.02 -27.15
C ALA A 414 -0.98 32.05 -28.56
N ASN A 415 -1.97 32.92 -28.76
CA ASN A 415 -2.52 33.22 -30.08
C ASN A 415 -2.01 34.58 -30.57
N SER A 416 -1.49 34.62 -31.80
CA SER A 416 -0.86 35.82 -32.36
C SER A 416 -1.82 37.01 -32.33
N GLY A 417 -1.48 38.05 -31.57
CA GLY A 417 -2.23 39.31 -31.49
C GLY A 417 -3.52 39.29 -30.66
N THR A 418 -3.95 38.17 -30.06
CA THR A 418 -5.22 38.11 -29.30
C THR A 418 -5.12 37.52 -27.90
N SER A 419 -4.14 36.66 -27.58
CA SER A 419 -4.02 36.06 -26.24
C SER A 419 -2.60 35.63 -25.89
N ALA A 420 -2.18 35.90 -24.65
CA ALA A 420 -0.92 35.41 -24.08
C ALA A 420 -0.96 33.89 -23.85
N ALA A 421 0.22 33.29 -23.68
CA ALA A 421 0.33 31.89 -23.28
C ALA A 421 -0.23 31.69 -21.86
N VAL A 422 -0.86 30.54 -21.62
CA VAL A 422 -1.50 30.22 -20.34
C VAL A 422 -0.57 29.31 -19.53
N ALA A 423 -0.44 29.60 -18.24
CA ALA A 423 0.35 28.78 -17.33
C ALA A 423 -0.30 27.40 -17.11
N GLY A 424 0.53 26.41 -16.82
CA GLY A 424 0.04 25.13 -16.32
C GLY A 424 -0.73 25.32 -15.01
N THR A 425 -1.78 24.53 -14.81
CA THR A 425 -2.58 24.62 -13.58
C THR A 425 -1.75 24.17 -12.38
N VAL A 426 -1.72 25.01 -11.34
CA VAL A 426 -1.03 24.72 -10.08
C VAL A 426 -1.60 23.44 -9.46
N ASN A 427 -0.74 22.61 -8.86
CA ASN A 427 -1.05 21.32 -8.23
C ASN A 427 -1.60 20.25 -9.19
N THR A 428 -1.34 20.38 -10.50
CA THR A 428 -1.63 19.32 -11.47
C THR A 428 -0.40 18.80 -12.19
N GLY A 429 0.77 19.42 -12.02
CA GLY A 429 1.96 19.14 -12.83
C GLY A 429 1.78 19.45 -14.31
N GLY A 430 0.82 20.31 -14.67
CA GLY A 430 0.55 20.67 -16.06
C GLY A 430 1.67 21.50 -16.69
N GLY A 431 1.98 21.26 -17.96
CA GLY A 431 2.96 22.05 -18.72
C GLY A 431 2.42 23.44 -19.10
N GLY A 432 3.31 24.44 -19.16
CA GLY A 432 2.98 25.80 -19.60
C GLY A 432 2.86 25.92 -21.12
N GLY A 433 1.98 26.81 -21.60
CA GLY A 433 1.82 27.09 -23.02
C GLY A 433 3.02 27.77 -23.65
N GLY A 434 3.30 27.44 -24.92
CA GLY A 434 4.35 28.07 -25.71
C GLY A 434 4.01 29.52 -26.11
N ALA A 435 5.03 30.36 -26.24
CA ALA A 435 4.89 31.73 -26.71
C ALA A 435 4.44 31.83 -28.18
N GLY A 436 3.93 33.00 -28.54
CA GLY A 436 3.61 33.41 -29.91
C GLY A 436 3.81 34.91 -30.06
N TYR A 437 3.76 35.41 -31.29
CA TYR A 437 3.93 36.84 -31.56
C TYR A 437 2.77 37.68 -30.98
N PHE A 438 3.01 38.42 -29.89
CA PHE A 438 2.05 39.36 -29.29
C PHE A 438 2.72 40.71 -29.04
N ALA A 439 2.00 41.82 -29.28
CA ALA A 439 2.56 43.17 -29.39
C ALA A 439 3.27 43.71 -28.12
N CYS A 440 3.16 43.01 -26.98
CA CYS A 440 3.81 43.42 -25.73
C CYS A 440 4.39 42.28 -24.87
N GLN A 441 4.30 41.00 -25.28
CA GLN A 441 4.85 39.89 -24.50
C GLN A 441 4.98 38.61 -25.34
N ALA A 442 6.22 38.18 -25.62
CA ALA A 442 6.55 36.95 -26.34
C ALA A 442 7.17 35.88 -25.42
N CYS A 443 6.86 35.93 -24.12
CA CYS A 443 7.31 34.94 -23.14
C CYS A 443 6.43 33.69 -23.18
N GLY A 444 7.03 32.53 -22.95
CA GLY A 444 6.30 31.31 -22.64
C GLY A 444 5.66 31.42 -21.25
N ALA A 445 4.66 30.58 -20.99
CA ALA A 445 4.05 30.54 -19.66
C ALA A 445 4.72 29.50 -18.75
N ALA A 446 4.64 29.72 -17.43
CA ALA A 446 5.17 28.80 -16.44
C ALA A 446 4.39 27.47 -16.39
N GLY A 447 5.06 26.41 -15.94
CA GLY A 447 4.40 25.14 -15.61
C GLY A 447 3.70 25.19 -14.25
N GLY A 448 2.78 24.26 -14.02
CA GLY A 448 2.10 24.07 -12.75
C GLY A 448 2.93 23.25 -11.77
N SER A 449 2.81 23.53 -10.47
CA SER A 449 3.41 22.70 -9.41
C SER A 449 2.86 21.27 -9.43
N GLY A 450 3.66 20.35 -8.91
CA GLY A 450 3.28 18.96 -8.67
C GLY A 450 2.30 18.80 -7.51
N ILE A 451 1.99 17.54 -7.19
CA ILE A 451 1.11 17.16 -6.09
C ILE A 451 1.42 15.72 -5.67
N VAL A 452 1.29 15.43 -4.38
CA VAL A 452 1.38 14.07 -3.84
C VAL A 452 0.08 13.73 -3.12
N ILE A 453 -0.50 12.57 -3.42
CA ILE A 453 -1.68 12.03 -2.72
C ILE A 453 -1.35 10.63 -2.22
N ILE A 454 -1.63 10.39 -0.95
CA ILE A 454 -1.41 9.10 -0.27
C ILE A 454 -2.75 8.65 0.29
N ARG A 455 -3.10 7.38 0.09
CA ARG A 455 -4.37 6.80 0.54
C ARG A 455 -4.15 5.45 1.21
N TYR A 456 -4.82 5.21 2.33
CA TYR A 456 -4.72 3.93 3.04
C TYR A 456 -5.99 3.59 3.82
N LYS A 457 -6.22 2.30 4.02
CA LYS A 457 -7.32 1.79 4.86
C LYS A 457 -6.99 1.98 6.33
N PHE A 458 -7.88 2.58 7.12
CA PHE A 458 -7.65 2.88 8.54
C PHE A 458 -8.58 2.13 9.51
N GLN A 459 -9.63 1.48 8.99
CA GLN A 459 -10.60 0.67 9.74
C GLN A 459 -11.29 -0.35 8.80
N ASN A 460 -12.22 -1.17 9.31
CA ASN A 460 -13.06 -2.10 8.53
C ASN A 460 -14.54 -1.78 8.65
#